data_AF-A0A519F0G7-F1
#
_entry.id   AF-A0A519F0G7-F1
#
_cell.length_a   1.000
_cell.length_b   1.000
_cell.length_c   1.000
_cell.angle_alpha   90.00
_cell.angle_beta   90.00
_cell.angle_gamma   90.00
#
_symmetry.space_group_name_H-M   'P 1'
#
loop_
_entity.id
_entity.type
_entity.pdbx_description
1 polymer ?
#
loop_
_entity_poly.entity_id
_entity_poly.type
_entity_poly.pdbx_seq_one_letter_code
_entity_poly.pdbx_strand_id
1 'polypeptide(L)'
;MNTLVGLLAYLLIGLAVAPLLVLGLYMLADRLGLRIAERLLDALLPLLTLQWLGGGLLNIVGGLAIGALGVWAVMHDGGLVGWGAGALLVPFGLWRTLRGVGVTRAFMAPQDPP
;
A
#
# COMPACT_ATOMS: atom_id res chain seq x y z
N MET A 1 2.83 -20.31 -11.33
CA MET A 1 2.03 -19.43 -10.44
C MET A 1 2.77 -19.05 -9.16
N ASN A 2 3.45 -19.97 -8.47
CA ASN A 2 4.16 -19.65 -7.21
C ASN A 2 5.30 -18.63 -7.34
N THR A 3 6.04 -18.60 -8.45
CA THR A 3 7.20 -17.71 -8.62
C THR A 3 6.79 -16.24 -8.75
N LEU A 4 5.69 -15.95 -9.45
CA LEU A 4 5.22 -14.59 -9.72
C LEU A 4 4.58 -13.97 -8.47
N VAL A 5 3.77 -14.75 -7.76
CA VAL A 5 3.20 -14.36 -6.45
C VAL A 5 4.30 -14.15 -5.42
N GLY A 6 5.28 -15.06 -5.37
CA GLY A 6 6.44 -14.92 -4.48
C GLY A 6 7.26 -13.67 -4.79
N LEU A 7 7.55 -13.40 -6.06
CA LEU A 7 8.26 -12.19 -6.48
C LEU A 7 7.50 -10.93 -6.08
N LEU A 8 6.18 -10.91 -6.31
CA LEU A 8 5.33 -9.78 -5.93
C LEU A 8 5.34 -9.56 -4.41
N ALA A 9 5.23 -10.64 -3.63
CA ALA A 9 5.28 -10.59 -2.17
C ALA A 9 6.63 -10.04 -1.67
N TYR A 10 7.75 -10.53 -2.21
CA TYR A 10 9.09 -10.01 -1.88
C TYR A 10 9.23 -8.54 -2.26
N LEU A 11 8.70 -8.14 -3.41
CA LEU A 11 8.74 -6.74 -3.85
C LEU A 11 7.93 -5.84 -2.91
N LEU A 12 6.74 -6.26 -2.50
CA LEU A 12 5.91 -5.52 -1.54
C LEU A 12 6.55 -5.44 -0.16
N ILE A 13 7.16 -6.52 0.33
CA ILE A 13 7.92 -6.53 1.58
C ILE A 13 9.11 -5.58 1.47
N GLY A 14 9.89 -5.67 0.38
CA GLY A 14 11.02 -4.79 0.12
C GLY A 14 10.59 -3.32 0.08
N LEU A 15 9.48 -3.01 -0.58
CA LEU A 15 8.93 -1.66 -0.65
C LEU A 15 8.49 -1.14 0.73
N ALA A 16 7.99 -2.01 1.61
CA ALA A 16 7.62 -1.64 2.97
C ALA A 16 8.82 -1.45 3.90
N VAL A 17 9.85 -2.28 3.75
CA VAL A 17 11.00 -2.35 4.65
C VAL A 17 12.12 -1.39 4.24
N ALA A 18 12.34 -1.16 2.95
CA ALA A 18 13.41 -0.32 2.43
C ALA A 18 13.43 1.11 3.02
N PRO A 19 12.32 1.87 3.07
CA PRO A 19 12.33 3.20 3.69
C PRO A 19 12.65 3.15 5.19
N LEU A 20 12.21 2.11 5.92
CA LEU A 20 12.58 1.93 7.32
C LEU A 20 14.08 1.67 7.49
N LEU A 21 14.68 0.86 6.61
CA LEU A 21 16.12 0.60 6.62
C LEU A 21 16.92 1.86 6.31
N VAL A 22 16.51 2.63 5.30
CA VAL A 22 17.16 3.90 4.94
C VAL A 22 17.05 4.91 6.08
N LEU A 23 15.90 4.99 6.76
CA LEU A 23 15.73 5.83 7.94
C LEU A 23 16.65 5.40 9.10
N GLY A 24 16.79 4.09 9.33
CA GLY A 24 17.72 3.56 10.33
C GLY A 24 19.18 3.89 10.02
N LEU A 25 19.58 3.76 8.75
CA LEU A 25 20.92 4.15 8.28
C LEU A 25 21.14 5.66 8.42
N TYR A 26 20.13 6.46 8.12
CA TYR A 26 20.18 7.92 8.32
C TYR A 26 20.44 8.25 9.79
N MET A 27 19.66 7.69 10.73
CA MET A 27 19.86 7.93 12.16
C MET A 27 21.26 7.56 12.63
N LEU A 28 21.82 6.47 12.11
CA LEU A 28 23.19 6.05 12.44
C LEU A 28 24.24 7.00 11.83
N ALA A 29 24.06 7.41 10.58
CA ALA A 29 24.97 8.32 9.89
C ALA A 29 24.97 9.73 10.53
N ASP A 30 23.81 10.21 10.94
CA ASP A 30 23.62 11.48 11.65
C ASP A 30 24.31 11.45 13.02
N ARG A 31 24.10 10.37 13.79
CA ARG A 31 24.81 10.13 15.07
C ARG A 31 26.33 10.13 14.93
N LEU A 32 26.85 9.70 13.79
CA LEU A 32 28.28 9.65 13.47
C LEU A 32 28.81 10.94 12.80
N GLY A 33 27.95 11.94 12.55
CA GLY A 33 28.32 13.19 11.90
C GLY A 33 28.73 13.04 10.42
N LEU A 34 28.26 11.99 9.75
CA LEU A 34 28.63 11.69 8.37
C LEU A 34 27.83 12.55 7.38
N ARG A 35 28.52 13.18 6.43
CA ARG A 35 27.90 13.93 5.30
C ARG A 35 26.99 13.09 4.41
N ILE A 36 27.01 11.76 4.53
CA ILE A 36 26.12 10.87 3.78
C ILE A 36 24.67 10.91 4.30
N ALA A 37 24.44 11.41 5.51
CA ALA A 37 23.11 11.51 6.11
C ALA A 37 22.13 12.33 5.24
N GLU A 38 22.58 13.45 4.67
CA GLU A 38 21.77 14.26 3.76
C GLU A 38 21.37 13.47 2.51
N ARG A 39 22.31 12.71 1.91
CA ARG A 39 22.02 11.86 0.75
C ARG A 39 21.04 10.73 1.07
N LEU A 40 21.08 10.19 2.29
CA LEU A 40 20.12 9.18 2.73
C LEU A 40 18.72 9.78 2.92
N LEU A 41 18.64 11.01 3.41
CA LEU A 41 17.39 11.75 3.54
C LEU A 41 16.79 12.07 2.16
N ASP A 42 17.62 12.51 1.21
CA ASP A 42 17.20 12.75 -0.18
C ASP A 42 16.69 11.46 -0.85
N ALA A 43 17.30 10.32 -0.54
CA ALA A 43 16.86 9.01 -1.04
C ALA A 43 15.58 8.49 -0.34
N LEU A 44 15.32 8.92 0.90
CA LEU A 44 14.16 8.49 1.68
C LEU A 44 12.85 9.04 1.09
N LEU A 45 12.85 10.30 0.64
CA LEU A 45 11.69 10.98 0.04
C LEU A 45 11.07 10.24 -1.16
N PRO A 46 11.83 9.84 -2.21
CA PRO A 46 11.29 9.09 -3.33
C PRO A 46 10.88 7.67 -2.92
N LEU A 47 11.57 7.02 -1.98
CA LEU A 47 11.21 5.70 -1.46
C LEU A 47 9.88 5.73 -0.71
N LEU A 48 9.67 6.73 0.16
CA LEU A 48 8.41 6.93 0.86
C LEU A 48 7.28 7.22 -0.14
N THR A 49 7.53 8.08 -1.13
CA THR A 49 6.56 8.37 -2.19
C THR A 49 6.15 7.09 -2.93
N LEU A 50 7.13 6.26 -3.32
CA LEU A 50 6.88 4.99 -3.98
C LEU A 50 6.10 4.01 -3.08
N GLN A 51 6.43 3.95 -1.78
CA GLN A 51 5.73 3.11 -0.82
C GLN A 51 4.27 3.54 -0.65
N TRP A 52 4.01 4.85 -0.52
CA TRP A 52 2.66 5.38 -0.38
C TRP A 52 1.83 5.20 -1.65
N LEU A 53 2.40 5.45 -2.84
CA LEU A 53 1.72 5.21 -4.11
C LEU A 53 1.45 3.72 -4.34
N GLY A 54 2.45 2.87 -4.09
CA GLY A 54 2.32 1.42 -4.20
C GLY A 54 1.27 0.88 -3.23
N GLY A 55 1.29 1.32 -1.97
CA GLY A 55 0.28 0.98 -0.97
C GLY A 55 -1.12 1.49 -1.33
N GLY A 56 -1.22 2.71 -1.87
CA GLY A 56 -2.47 3.28 -2.38
C GLY A 56 -3.07 2.45 -3.51
N LEU A 57 -2.27 2.13 -4.52
CA LEU A 57 -2.70 1.29 -5.65
C LEU A 57 -3.10 -0.11 -5.20
N LEU A 58 -2.32 -0.74 -4.32
CA LEU A 58 -2.65 -2.07 -3.77
C LEU A 58 -3.95 -2.05 -2.94
N ASN A 59 -4.24 -0.93 -2.27
CA ASN A 59 -5.50 -0.72 -1.57
C ASN A 59 -6.68 -0.61 -2.55
N ILE A 60 -6.52 0.11 -3.66
CA ILE A 60 -7.55 0.22 -4.71
C ILE A 60 -7.81 -1.15 -5.35
N VAL A 61 -6.77 -1.77 -5.92
CA VAL A 61 -6.90 -3.03 -6.66
C VAL A 61 -7.38 -4.15 -5.74
N GLY A 62 -6.75 -4.29 -4.57
CA GLY A 62 -7.14 -5.28 -3.58
C GLY A 62 -8.54 -5.03 -3.02
N GLY A 63 -8.92 -3.77 -2.79
CA GLY A 63 -10.25 -3.41 -2.32
C GLY A 63 -11.34 -3.76 -3.32
N LEU A 64 -11.13 -3.43 -4.60
CA LEU A 64 -12.06 -3.79 -5.67
C LEU A 64 -12.18 -5.30 -5.85
N ALA A 65 -11.06 -6.04 -5.79
CA ALA A 65 -11.08 -7.50 -5.89
C ALA A 65 -11.85 -8.14 -4.71
N ILE A 66 -11.62 -7.67 -3.48
CA ILE A 66 -12.36 -8.15 -2.30
C ILE A 66 -13.84 -7.80 -2.39
N GLY A 67 -14.17 -6.59 -2.86
CA GLY A 67 -15.57 -6.18 -3.06
C GLY A 67 -16.27 -7.04 -4.10
N ALA A 68 -15.62 -7.31 -5.23
CA ALA A 68 -16.16 -8.18 -6.28
C ALA A 68 -16.35 -9.63 -5.79
N LEU A 69 -15.39 -10.17 -5.02
CA LEU A 69 -15.53 -11.47 -4.36
C LEU A 69 -16.70 -11.51 -3.39
N GLY A 70 -16.92 -10.43 -2.63
CA GLY A 70 -18.05 -10.30 -1.73
C GLY A 70 -19.40 -10.33 -2.47
N VAL A 71 -19.53 -9.59 -3.57
CA VAL A 71 -20.73 -9.62 -4.43
C VAL A 71 -20.93 -11.01 -5.02
N TRP A 72 -19.87 -11.63 -5.51
CA TRP A 72 -19.92 -12.98 -6.09
C TRP A 72 -20.40 -14.01 -5.06
N ALA A 73 -19.88 -13.96 -3.82
CA ALA A 73 -20.28 -14.85 -2.73
C ALA A 73 -21.77 -14.69 -2.37
N VAL A 74 -22.28 -13.46 -2.29
CA VAL A 74 -23.72 -13.23 -2.02
C VAL A 74 -24.60 -13.79 -3.14
N MET A 75 -24.16 -13.69 -4.40
CA MET A 75 -24.93 -14.13 -5.57
C MET A 75 -24.92 -15.65 -5.77
N HIS A 76 -23.83 -16.33 -5.42
CA HIS A 76 -23.64 -17.75 -5.74
C HIS A 76 -23.76 -18.68 -4.53
N ASP A 77 -23.40 -18.25 -3.32
CA ASP A 77 -23.51 -19.08 -2.13
C ASP A 77 -24.84 -18.80 -1.41
N GLY A 78 -25.83 -19.67 -1.63
CA GLY A 78 -27.15 -19.61 -0.97
C GLY A 78 -27.13 -19.94 0.53
N GLY A 79 -25.95 -20.11 1.13
CA GLY A 79 -25.78 -20.38 2.55
C GLY A 79 -25.58 -19.12 3.39
N LEU A 80 -26.11 -19.12 4.62
CA LEU A 80 -25.97 -18.03 5.61
C LEU A 80 -24.53 -17.54 5.79
N VAL A 81 -23.54 -18.43 5.69
CA VAL A 81 -22.11 -18.11 5.80
C VAL A 81 -21.60 -17.36 4.57
N GLY A 82 -21.99 -17.75 3.36
CA GLY A 82 -21.61 -17.07 2.12
C GLY A 82 -22.22 -15.68 2.01
N TRP A 83 -23.48 -15.56 2.42
CA TRP A 83 -24.15 -14.27 2.56
C TRP A 83 -23.50 -13.37 3.61
N GLY A 84 -23.25 -13.89 4.82
CA GLY A 84 -22.62 -13.12 5.89
C GLY A 84 -21.20 -12.68 5.55
N ALA A 85 -20.38 -13.58 5.00
CA ALA A 85 -19.03 -13.26 4.56
C ALA A 85 -19.05 -12.25 3.41
N GLY A 86 -19.87 -12.48 2.39
CA GLY A 86 -19.99 -11.57 1.25
C GLY A 86 -20.45 -10.16 1.66
N ALA A 87 -21.44 -10.08 2.55
CA ALA A 87 -21.94 -8.80 3.09
C ALA A 87 -20.88 -8.01 3.88
N LEU A 88 -19.87 -8.69 4.46
CA LEU A 88 -18.74 -8.03 5.14
C LEU A 88 -17.60 -7.67 4.17
N LEU A 89 -17.35 -8.51 3.16
CA LEU A 89 -16.30 -8.29 2.18
C LEU A 89 -16.57 -7.06 1.30
N VAL A 90 -17.83 -6.80 0.93
CA VAL A 90 -18.21 -5.63 0.13
C VAL A 90 -17.86 -4.29 0.80
N PRO A 91 -18.35 -3.97 2.01
CA PRO A 91 -18.01 -2.71 2.69
C PRO A 91 -16.52 -2.64 3.04
N PHE A 92 -15.87 -3.76 3.36
CA PHE A 92 -14.43 -3.79 3.60
C PHE A 92 -13.63 -3.46 2.33
N GLY A 93 -13.99 -4.06 1.19
CA GLY A 93 -13.38 -3.78 -0.11
C GLY A 93 -13.56 -2.33 -0.54
N LEU A 94 -14.76 -1.77 -0.35
CA LEU A 94 -15.05 -0.35 -0.59
C LEU A 94 -14.21 0.55 0.30
N TRP A 95 -14.16 0.29 1.61
CA TRP A 95 -13.36 1.06 2.56
C TRP A 95 -11.88 1.08 2.16
N ARG A 96 -11.32 -0.08 1.82
CA ARG A 96 -9.94 -0.20 1.36
C ARG A 96 -9.70 0.59 0.07
N THR A 97 -10.65 0.53 -0.87
CA THR A 97 -10.59 1.28 -2.13
C THR A 97 -10.59 2.79 -1.88
N LEU A 98 -11.51 3.28 -1.05
CA LEU A 98 -11.60 4.70 -0.69
C LEU A 98 -10.32 5.19 -0.01
N ARG A 99 -9.72 4.39 0.88
CA ARG A 99 -8.42 4.70 1.49
C ARG A 99 -7.32 4.80 0.45
N GLY A 100 -7.28 3.87 -0.50
CA GLY A 100 -6.31 3.88 -1.60
C GLY A 100 -6.46 5.12 -2.50
N VAL A 101 -7.69 5.44 -2.91
CA VAL A 101 -7.99 6.66 -3.69
C VAL A 101 -7.60 7.92 -2.93
N GLY A 102 -7.91 8.01 -1.64
CA GLY A 102 -7.53 9.16 -0.80
C GLY A 102 -6.03 9.40 -0.75
N VAL A 103 -5.24 8.33 -0.58
CA VAL A 103 -3.77 8.41 -0.62
C VAL A 103 -3.29 8.85 -2.00
N THR A 104 -3.72 8.18 -3.07
CA THR A 104 -3.26 8.51 -4.43
C THR A 104 -3.64 9.94 -4.83
N ARG A 105 -4.83 10.40 -4.45
CA ARG A 105 -5.29 11.77 -4.71
C ARG A 105 -4.46 12.81 -3.95
N ALA A 106 -4.09 12.55 -2.71
CA ALA A 106 -3.24 13.47 -1.93
C ALA A 106 -1.87 13.69 -2.58
N PHE A 107 -1.34 12.69 -3.30
CA PHE A 107 -0.08 12.81 -4.04
C PHE A 107 -0.24 13.38 -5.47
N MET A 108 -1.42 13.29 -6.08
CA MET A 108 -1.71 13.81 -7.42
C MET A 108 -2.28 15.22 -7.44
N ALA A 109 -2.79 15.72 -6.31
CA ALA A 109 -3.31 17.08 -6.23
C ALA A 109 -2.18 18.07 -6.57
N PRO A 110 -2.43 19.06 -7.45
CA PRO A 110 -1.47 20.13 -7.69
C PRO A 110 -1.11 20.77 -6.35
N GLN A 111 0.18 20.88 -6.05
CA GLN A 111 0.61 21.76 -4.98
C GLN A 111 0.40 23.17 -5.51
N ASP A 112 -0.68 23.84 -5.08
CA ASP A 112 -0.82 25.28 -5.30
C ASP A 112 0.42 25.94 -4.68
N PRO A 113 1.20 26.72 -5.46
CA PRO A 113 2.35 27.43 -4.91
C PRO A 113 1.88 28.40 -3.81
N PRO A 114 2.66 28.58 -2.74
CA PRO A 114 2.35 29.53 -1.67
C PRO A 114 2.30 30.98 -2.16
#